data_AF-A0A1F5RJF2-F1
#
_entry.id   AF-A0A1F5RJF2-F1
#
_cell.length_a   1.000
_cell.length_b   1.000
_cell.length_c   1.000
_cell.angle_alpha   90.00
_cell.angle_beta   90.00
_cell.angle_gamma   90.00
#
_symmetry.space_group_name_H-M   'P 1'
#
loop_
_entity.id
_entity.type
_entity.pdbx_description
1 polymer ?
#
loop_
_entity_poly.entity_id
_entity_poly.type
_entity_poly.pdbx_seq_one_letter_code
_entity_poly.pdbx_strand_id
1 'polypeptide(L)'
;MVIAIDGPAASGKSTTAKLVARELGYLYIDTGAMYRAMALKAFRENVSLNDRASVAKIVESTTIEQKPGPDGIQTILDGRDVSQDIRTPEISLAASDISAISMVRQRLVKLQQEMGRQGGVVMEGRDITTVVFPDADVKVFMKAGISQRARRRMEELTARGAHCRLEDIERQIAERDAQDSQRADSPLLCTPDSLVIDTSALSIGQQVEQVLAAVRQKAGTA
;
A
#
# COMPACT_ATOMS: atom_id res chain seq x y z
N MET A 1 18.61 -0.80 -5.63
CA MET A 1 18.14 -0.22 -4.36
C MET A 1 16.69 -0.63 -4.09
N VAL A 2 16.31 -0.72 -2.83
CA VAL A 2 14.92 -0.84 -2.35
C VAL A 2 14.51 0.52 -1.78
N ILE A 3 13.45 1.11 -2.33
CA ILE A 3 12.85 2.36 -1.84
C ILE A 3 11.51 2.01 -1.19
N ALA A 4 11.39 2.23 0.12
CA ALA A 4 10.21 1.93 0.91
C ALA A 4 9.43 3.19 1.25
N ILE A 5 8.12 3.21 0.96
CA ILE A 5 7.24 4.36 1.20
C ILE A 5 6.04 3.95 2.05
N ASP A 6 6.05 4.34 3.32
CA ASP A 6 4.96 4.11 4.28
C ASP A 6 4.13 5.38 4.54
N GLY A 7 2.96 5.18 5.15
CA GLY A 7 2.08 6.26 5.58
C GLY A 7 0.59 5.92 5.46
N PRO A 8 -0.29 6.74 6.04
CA PRO A 8 -1.72 6.43 6.16
C PRO A 8 -2.45 6.46 4.81
N ALA A 9 -3.70 5.97 4.77
CA ALA A 9 -4.48 5.96 3.53
C ALA A 9 -4.65 7.38 2.94
N ALA A 10 -4.65 7.49 1.60
CA ALA A 10 -4.80 8.75 0.87
C ALA A 10 -3.72 9.84 1.14
N SER A 11 -2.55 9.48 1.68
CA SER A 11 -1.42 10.41 1.85
C SER A 11 -0.60 10.71 0.59
N GLY A 12 -1.00 10.22 -0.60
CA GLY A 12 -0.30 10.47 -1.87
C GLY A 12 0.78 9.44 -2.25
N LYS A 13 1.00 8.41 -1.42
CA LYS A 13 2.02 7.36 -1.62
C LYS A 13 1.94 6.66 -2.96
N SER A 14 0.79 6.09 -3.31
CA SER A 14 0.65 5.30 -4.53
C SER A 14 1.05 6.09 -5.78
N THR A 15 0.60 7.34 -5.88
CA THR A 15 0.96 8.23 -7.00
C THR A 15 2.44 8.57 -7.00
N THR A 16 3.00 8.95 -5.85
CA THR A 16 4.43 9.29 -5.72
C THR A 16 5.32 8.07 -6.01
N ALA A 17 5.02 6.92 -5.43
CA ALA A 17 5.75 5.66 -5.62
C ALA A 17 5.78 5.23 -7.09
N LYS A 18 4.64 5.28 -7.78
CA LYS A 18 4.56 4.98 -9.22
C LYS A 18 5.44 5.89 -10.05
N LEU A 19 5.41 7.20 -9.78
CA LEU A 19 6.18 8.17 -10.53
C LEU A 19 7.68 8.03 -10.25
N VAL A 20 8.07 7.88 -8.98
CA VAL A 20 9.47 7.62 -8.60
C VAL A 20 9.98 6.36 -9.27
N ALA A 21 9.19 5.28 -9.27
CA ALA A 21 9.56 4.03 -9.95
C ALA A 21 9.79 4.25 -11.44
N ARG A 22 8.89 4.99 -12.11
CA ARG A 22 9.02 5.33 -13.52
C ARG A 22 10.28 6.14 -13.82
N GLU A 23 10.55 7.19 -13.05
CA GLU A 23 11.72 8.05 -13.25
C GLU A 23 13.05 7.28 -13.04
N LEU A 24 13.05 6.27 -12.17
CA LEU A 24 14.24 5.45 -11.89
C LEU A 24 14.35 4.19 -12.76
N GLY A 25 13.32 3.86 -13.56
CA GLY A 25 13.22 2.58 -14.26
C GLY A 25 13.09 1.37 -13.32
N TYR A 26 12.50 1.58 -12.13
CA TYR A 26 12.33 0.56 -11.09
C TYR A 26 10.94 -0.09 -11.17
N LEU A 27 10.82 -1.28 -10.61
CA LEU A 27 9.53 -1.95 -10.43
C LEU A 27 8.74 -1.29 -9.29
N TYR A 28 7.52 -0.85 -9.59
CA TYR A 28 6.58 -0.39 -8.57
C TYR A 28 5.84 -1.58 -7.94
N ILE A 29 5.73 -1.62 -6.61
CA ILE A 29 4.99 -2.66 -5.89
C ILE A 29 3.93 -2.00 -4.98
N ASP A 30 2.65 -2.33 -5.22
CA ASP A 30 1.50 -1.90 -4.42
C ASP A 30 1.12 -3.01 -3.44
N THR A 31 1.67 -2.97 -2.22
CA THR A 31 1.34 -4.00 -1.21
C THR A 31 -0.12 -3.95 -0.80
N GLY A 32 -0.76 -2.78 -0.84
CA GLY A 32 -2.18 -2.62 -0.56
C GLY A 32 -3.06 -3.37 -1.56
N ALA A 33 -2.67 -3.44 -2.83
CA ALA A 33 -3.34 -4.25 -3.84
C ALA A 33 -3.24 -5.75 -3.55
N MET A 34 -2.15 -6.21 -2.94
CA MET A 34 -2.01 -7.61 -2.53
C MET A 34 -2.99 -7.98 -1.41
N TYR A 35 -3.14 -7.13 -0.40
CA TYR A 35 -4.15 -7.31 0.65
C TYR A 35 -5.58 -7.26 0.07
N ARG A 36 -5.85 -6.35 -0.87
CA ARG A 36 -7.14 -6.30 -1.58
C ARG A 36 -7.39 -7.53 -2.45
N ALA A 37 -6.37 -8.12 -3.07
CA ALA A 37 -6.49 -9.37 -3.81
C ALA A 37 -6.86 -10.54 -2.89
N MET A 38 -6.25 -10.62 -1.69
CA MET A 38 -6.62 -11.62 -0.69
C MET A 38 -8.07 -11.41 -0.20
N ALA A 39 -8.47 -10.17 0.04
CA ALA A 39 -9.85 -9.83 0.42
C ALA A 39 -10.86 -10.21 -0.68
N LEU A 40 -10.52 -9.94 -1.95
CA LEU A 40 -11.34 -10.34 -3.10
C LEU A 40 -11.49 -11.86 -3.19
N LYS A 41 -10.44 -12.63 -2.91
CA LYS A 41 -10.54 -14.09 -2.88
C LYS A 41 -11.48 -14.57 -1.79
N ALA A 42 -11.28 -14.08 -0.56
CA ALA A 42 -12.14 -14.41 0.57
C ALA A 42 -13.62 -14.07 0.27
N PHE A 43 -13.86 -12.91 -0.35
CA PHE A 43 -15.19 -12.49 -0.77
C PHE A 43 -15.81 -13.43 -1.82
N ARG A 44 -15.06 -13.78 -2.88
CA ARG A 44 -15.54 -14.67 -3.96
C ARG A 44 -15.83 -16.09 -3.47
N GLU A 45 -15.07 -16.57 -2.49
CA GLU A 45 -15.22 -17.90 -1.90
C GLU A 45 -16.19 -17.92 -0.70
N ASN A 46 -16.83 -16.78 -0.37
CA ASN A 46 -17.68 -16.63 0.81
C ASN A 46 -17.01 -17.07 2.12
N VAL A 47 -15.71 -16.82 2.24
CA VAL A 47 -14.93 -17.14 3.44
C VAL A 47 -15.15 -16.07 4.50
N SER A 48 -15.67 -16.48 5.66
CA SER A 48 -15.73 -15.61 6.84
C SER A 48 -14.32 -15.34 7.35
N LEU A 49 -13.96 -14.06 7.52
CA LEU A 49 -12.67 -13.64 8.08
C LEU A 49 -12.49 -14.06 9.56
N ASN A 50 -13.58 -14.43 10.23
CA ASN A 50 -13.55 -14.98 11.59
C ASN A 50 -13.27 -16.49 11.65
N ASP A 51 -13.38 -17.20 10.52
CA ASP A 51 -13.05 -18.62 10.42
C ASP A 51 -11.56 -18.79 10.08
N ARG A 52 -10.75 -18.94 11.12
CA ARG A 52 -9.29 -19.13 10.98
C ARG A 52 -8.91 -20.31 10.09
N ALA A 53 -9.69 -21.41 10.11
CA ALA A 53 -9.36 -22.58 9.32
C ALA A 53 -9.60 -22.33 7.82
N SER A 54 -10.71 -21.64 7.49
CA SER A 54 -10.98 -21.25 6.12
C SER A 54 -10.01 -20.17 5.62
N VAL A 55 -9.64 -19.20 6.48
CA VAL A 55 -8.61 -18.20 6.15
C VAL A 55 -7.24 -18.85 5.90
N ALA A 56 -6.85 -19.85 6.68
CA ALA A 56 -5.60 -20.58 6.45
C ALA A 56 -5.58 -21.26 5.07
N LYS A 57 -6.68 -21.91 4.67
CA LYS A 57 -6.79 -22.58 3.36
C LYS A 57 -6.66 -21.62 2.19
N ILE A 58 -7.29 -20.44 2.24
CA ILE A 58 -7.10 -19.42 1.19
C ILE A 58 -5.65 -18.92 1.19
N VAL A 59 -5.04 -18.66 2.35
CA VAL A 59 -3.64 -18.20 2.43
C VAL A 59 -2.66 -19.20 1.79
N GLU A 60 -2.85 -20.49 2.03
CA GLU A 60 -1.99 -21.56 1.49
C GLU A 60 -2.17 -21.76 -0.01
N SER A 61 -3.40 -21.66 -0.51
CA SER A 61 -3.74 -21.93 -1.92
C SER A 61 -3.61 -20.70 -2.83
N THR A 62 -3.28 -19.53 -2.30
CA THR A 62 -3.27 -18.27 -3.06
C THR A 62 -1.91 -17.94 -3.65
N THR A 63 -1.94 -17.57 -4.92
CA THR A 63 -0.82 -16.95 -5.64
C THR A 63 -1.16 -15.51 -5.99
N ILE A 64 -0.27 -14.59 -5.63
CA ILE A 64 -0.38 -13.17 -5.97
C ILE A 64 0.91 -12.74 -6.66
N GLU A 65 0.79 -12.18 -7.85
CA GLU A 65 1.90 -11.60 -8.60
C GLU A 65 1.58 -10.14 -8.93
N GLN A 66 2.62 -9.31 -8.99
CA GLN A 66 2.53 -7.95 -9.52
C GLN A 66 3.48 -7.80 -10.70
N LYS A 67 2.93 -7.39 -11.85
CA LYS A 67 3.66 -7.28 -13.11
C LYS A 67 3.49 -5.88 -13.70
N PRO A 68 4.52 -5.31 -14.35
CA PRO A 68 4.37 -4.05 -15.08
C PRO A 68 3.16 -4.11 -16.01
N GLY A 69 2.34 -3.07 -15.99
CA GLY A 69 1.13 -2.99 -16.80
C GLY A 69 0.86 -1.57 -17.30
N PRO A 70 -0.21 -1.36 -18.09
CA PRO A 70 -0.51 -0.07 -18.71
C PRO A 70 -0.64 1.09 -17.71
N ASP A 71 -1.23 0.82 -16.54
CA ASP A 71 -1.43 1.79 -15.45
C ASP A 71 -0.32 1.73 -14.37
N GLY A 72 0.86 1.21 -14.75
CA GLY A 72 2.04 1.03 -13.91
C GLY A 72 2.18 -0.39 -13.36
N ILE A 73 1.11 -0.99 -12.83
CA ILE A 73 1.15 -2.35 -12.26
C ILE A 73 -0.18 -3.09 -12.46
N GLN A 74 -0.08 -4.37 -12.79
CA GLN A 74 -1.18 -5.33 -12.79
C GLN A 74 -1.05 -6.26 -11.58
N THR A 75 -2.16 -6.52 -10.90
CA THR A 75 -2.23 -7.51 -9.81
C THR A 75 -2.91 -8.77 -10.35
N ILE A 76 -2.16 -9.87 -10.35
CA ILE A 76 -2.62 -11.18 -10.79
C ILE A 76 -2.91 -12.02 -9.55
N LEU A 77 -4.13 -12.52 -9.44
CA LEU A 77 -4.59 -13.42 -8.38
C LEU A 77 -4.95 -14.76 -9.00
N ASP A 78 -4.27 -15.83 -8.62
CA ASP A 78 -4.51 -17.20 -9.12
C ASP A 78 -4.56 -17.26 -10.65
N GLY A 79 -3.58 -16.59 -11.29
CA GLY A 79 -3.42 -16.52 -12.74
C GLY A 79 -4.36 -15.55 -13.46
N ARG A 80 -5.23 -14.80 -12.75
CA ARG A 80 -6.19 -13.85 -13.34
C ARG A 80 -5.85 -12.41 -12.97
N ASP A 81 -5.92 -11.49 -13.94
CA ASP A 81 -5.82 -10.06 -13.68
C ASP A 81 -7.06 -9.60 -12.90
N VAL A 82 -6.85 -9.11 -11.68
CA VAL A 82 -7.89 -8.58 -10.79
C VAL A 82 -7.72 -7.09 -10.51
N SER A 83 -6.91 -6.39 -11.30
CA SER A 83 -6.49 -5.01 -11.04
C SER A 83 -7.65 -4.02 -10.90
N GLN A 84 -8.78 -4.26 -11.57
CA GLN A 84 -10.00 -3.44 -11.43
C GLN A 84 -10.92 -3.98 -10.32
N ASP A 85 -11.09 -5.29 -10.21
CA ASP A 85 -11.93 -5.94 -9.22
C ASP A 85 -11.53 -5.58 -7.78
N ILE A 86 -10.23 -5.40 -7.54
CA ILE A 86 -9.72 -5.05 -6.21
C ILE A 86 -9.95 -3.59 -5.82
N ARG A 87 -10.53 -2.74 -6.68
CA ARG A 87 -10.67 -1.29 -6.45
C ARG A 87 -12.05 -0.88 -5.95
N THR A 88 -12.97 -1.82 -5.73
CA THR A 88 -14.30 -1.49 -5.21
C THR A 88 -14.24 -1.05 -3.74
N PRO A 89 -15.23 -0.27 -3.25
CA PRO A 89 -15.32 0.10 -1.84
C PRO A 89 -15.38 -1.11 -0.90
N GLU A 90 -16.14 -2.15 -1.26
CA GLU A 90 -16.35 -3.35 -0.46
C GLU A 90 -15.04 -4.10 -0.25
N ILE A 91 -14.27 -4.30 -1.33
CA ILE A 91 -12.95 -4.95 -1.24
C ILE A 91 -11.95 -4.07 -0.49
N SER A 92 -12.04 -2.75 -0.62
CA SER A 92 -11.16 -1.83 0.12
C SER A 92 -11.39 -1.91 1.64
N LEU A 93 -12.64 -2.09 2.07
CA LEU A 93 -12.99 -2.28 3.48
C LEU A 93 -12.51 -3.65 3.98
N ALA A 94 -12.86 -4.71 3.26
CA ALA A 94 -12.44 -6.08 3.61
C ALA A 94 -10.91 -6.24 3.65
N ALA A 95 -10.16 -5.45 2.87
CA ALA A 95 -8.71 -5.44 2.92
C ALA A 95 -8.15 -4.91 4.25
N SER A 96 -8.86 -4.01 4.93
CA SER A 96 -8.47 -3.53 6.26
C SER A 96 -8.57 -4.68 7.26
N ASP A 97 -9.73 -5.35 7.27
CA ASP A 97 -10.02 -6.47 8.18
C ASP A 97 -9.07 -7.65 7.95
N ILE A 98 -8.85 -8.04 6.69
CA ILE A 98 -7.95 -9.16 6.37
C ILE A 98 -6.49 -8.84 6.70
N SER A 99 -6.10 -7.56 6.63
CA SER A 99 -4.74 -7.13 6.98
C SER A 99 -4.46 -7.16 8.48
N ALA A 100 -5.49 -7.27 9.33
CA ALA A 100 -5.33 -7.47 10.77
C ALA A 100 -5.06 -8.95 11.13
N ILE A 101 -5.23 -9.89 10.20
CA ILE A 101 -5.07 -11.32 10.46
C ILE A 101 -3.60 -11.73 10.29
N SER A 102 -2.96 -12.12 11.41
CA SER A 102 -1.54 -12.50 11.49
C SER A 102 -1.05 -13.45 10.40
N MET A 103 -1.78 -14.55 10.14
CA MET A 103 -1.37 -15.55 9.14
C MET A 103 -1.35 -15.00 7.71
N VAL A 104 -2.32 -14.11 7.38
CA VAL A 104 -2.37 -13.43 6.08
C VAL A 104 -1.16 -12.53 5.94
N ARG A 105 -0.87 -11.73 6.98
CA ARG A 105 0.27 -10.83 6.99
C ARG A 105 1.59 -11.57 6.82
N GLN A 106 1.82 -12.62 7.61
CA GLN A 106 3.05 -13.41 7.54
C GLN A 106 3.29 -13.97 6.12
N ARG A 107 2.23 -14.41 5.44
CA ARG A 107 2.33 -14.88 4.05
C ARG A 107 2.65 -13.73 3.09
N LEU A 108 1.91 -12.62 3.18
CA LEU A 108 2.07 -11.49 2.26
C LEU A 108 3.41 -10.77 2.45
N VAL A 109 3.90 -10.61 3.67
CA VAL A 109 5.23 -10.05 3.95
C VAL A 109 6.32 -10.88 3.30
N LYS A 110 6.27 -12.22 3.39
CA LYS A 110 7.23 -13.10 2.70
C LYS A 110 7.20 -12.88 1.19
N LEU A 111 6.02 -12.81 0.58
CA LEU A 111 5.88 -12.52 -0.86
C LEU A 111 6.45 -11.15 -1.22
N GLN A 112 6.20 -10.12 -0.41
CA GLN A 112 6.71 -8.76 -0.64
C GLN A 112 8.25 -8.72 -0.55
N GLN A 113 8.82 -9.44 0.41
CA GLN A 113 10.27 -9.60 0.55
C GLN A 113 10.88 -10.32 -0.67
N GLU A 114 10.25 -11.38 -1.15
CA GLU A 114 10.65 -12.10 -2.36
C GLU A 114 10.64 -11.17 -3.60
N MET A 115 9.58 -10.37 -3.76
CA MET A 115 9.44 -9.43 -4.89
C MET A 115 10.48 -8.30 -4.86
N GLY A 116 10.91 -7.85 -3.68
CA GLY A 116 11.90 -6.77 -3.55
C GLY A 116 13.35 -7.23 -3.43
N ARG A 117 13.62 -8.53 -3.29
CA ARG A 117 14.95 -9.08 -2.97
C ARG A 117 16.04 -8.73 -3.99
N GLN A 118 15.68 -8.60 -5.27
CA GLN A 118 16.63 -8.26 -6.33
C GLN A 118 16.96 -6.75 -6.39
N GLY A 119 16.26 -5.93 -5.59
CA GLY A 119 16.34 -4.48 -5.66
C GLY A 119 15.80 -3.93 -6.98
N GLY A 120 15.99 -2.63 -7.20
CA GLY A 120 15.37 -1.94 -8.34
C GLY A 120 13.86 -1.81 -8.15
N VAL A 121 13.41 -1.62 -6.90
CA VAL A 121 11.99 -1.58 -6.55
C VAL A 121 11.64 -0.32 -5.75
N VAL A 122 10.42 0.17 -5.98
CA VAL A 122 9.75 1.15 -5.12
C VAL A 122 8.49 0.48 -4.57
N MET A 123 8.46 0.24 -3.27
CA MET A 123 7.39 -0.48 -2.59
C MET A 123 6.66 0.45 -1.63
N GLU A 124 5.33 0.51 -1.75
CA GLU A 124 4.50 1.29 -0.83
C GLU A 124 3.58 0.44 0.05
N GLY A 125 3.33 0.92 1.27
CA GLY A 125 2.49 0.20 2.23
C GLY A 125 2.25 0.93 3.54
N ARG A 126 2.28 0.18 4.64
CA ARG A 126 2.12 0.70 6.01
C ARG A 126 3.29 0.35 6.92
N ASP A 127 3.99 -0.74 6.62
CA ASP A 127 5.06 -1.31 7.41
C ASP A 127 6.21 -1.82 6.55
N ILE A 128 6.40 -1.20 5.38
CA ILE A 128 7.49 -1.56 4.47
C ILE A 128 8.83 -1.23 5.12
N THR A 129 8.93 -0.06 5.75
CA THR A 129 10.15 0.45 6.40
C THR A 129 10.46 -0.21 7.73
N THR A 130 9.50 -0.90 8.35
CA THR A 130 9.64 -1.50 9.68
C THR A 130 9.70 -3.01 9.67
N VAL A 131 8.98 -3.67 8.76
CA VAL A 131 8.83 -5.13 8.79
C VAL A 131 9.22 -5.78 7.47
N VAL A 132 8.78 -5.24 6.33
CA VAL A 132 9.07 -5.88 5.04
C VAL A 132 10.55 -5.70 4.68
N PHE A 133 11.02 -4.45 4.68
CA PHE A 133 12.38 -4.02 4.39
C PHE A 133 12.88 -3.03 5.46
N PRO A 134 13.15 -3.51 6.69
CA PRO A 134 13.78 -2.70 7.74
C PRO A 134 15.17 -2.19 7.33
N ASP A 135 15.80 -2.79 6.32
CA ASP A 135 17.09 -2.36 5.80
C ASP A 135 16.97 -1.71 4.40
N ALA A 136 15.79 -1.17 4.03
CA ALA A 136 15.61 -0.46 2.77
C ALA A 136 16.63 0.68 2.61
N ASP A 137 17.17 0.85 1.40
CA ASP A 137 18.18 1.87 1.11
C ASP A 137 17.67 3.30 1.36
N VAL A 138 16.40 3.52 1.04
CA VAL A 138 15.69 4.78 1.26
C VAL A 138 14.33 4.47 1.90
N LYS A 139 14.09 5.07 3.06
CA LYS A 139 12.83 4.96 3.80
C LYS A 139 12.11 6.30 3.80
N VAL A 140 10.84 6.31 3.41
CA VAL A 140 10.01 7.50 3.34
C VAL A 140 8.73 7.25 4.11
N PHE A 141 8.32 8.23 4.92
CA PHE A 141 7.03 8.23 5.58
C PHE A 141 6.21 9.44 5.10
N MET A 142 5.18 9.21 4.30
CA MET A 142 4.32 10.27 3.77
C MET A 142 3.10 10.48 4.65
N LYS A 143 2.90 11.70 5.15
CA LYS A 143 1.72 12.10 5.93
C LYS A 143 0.92 13.20 5.24
N ALA A 144 -0.32 13.38 5.66
CA ALA A 144 -1.16 14.54 5.34
C ALA A 144 -2.30 14.66 6.35
N GLY A 145 -2.80 15.87 6.54
CA GLY A 145 -3.98 16.11 7.39
C GLY A 145 -5.21 15.33 6.93
N ILE A 146 -6.03 14.85 7.87
CA ILE A 146 -7.24 14.03 7.59
C ILE A 146 -8.12 14.69 6.53
N SER A 147 -8.43 15.98 6.68
CA SER A 147 -9.31 16.69 5.74
C SER A 147 -8.73 16.75 4.31
N GLN A 148 -7.42 16.90 4.17
CA GLN A 148 -6.77 16.88 2.84
C GLN A 148 -6.84 15.48 2.22
N ARG A 149 -6.63 14.43 3.02
CA ARG A 149 -6.73 13.04 2.58
C ARG A 149 -8.16 12.67 2.20
N ALA A 150 -9.15 13.16 2.94
CA ALA A 150 -10.56 12.97 2.66
C ALA A 150 -10.98 13.66 1.35
N ARG A 151 -10.55 14.90 1.10
CA ARG A 151 -10.77 15.59 -0.18
C ARG A 151 -10.20 14.81 -1.37
N ARG A 152 -8.95 14.37 -1.28
CA ARG A 152 -8.31 13.54 -2.33
C ARG A 152 -9.09 12.25 -2.58
N ARG A 153 -9.55 11.58 -1.52
CA ARG A 153 -10.34 10.35 -1.65
C ARG A 153 -11.71 10.63 -2.25
N MET A 154 -12.34 11.75 -1.89
CA MET A 154 -13.61 12.17 -2.48
C MET A 154 -13.48 12.43 -3.98
N GLU A 155 -12.42 13.11 -4.41
CA GLU A 155 -12.10 13.33 -5.83
C GLU A 155 -11.91 11.99 -6.58
N GLU A 156 -11.16 11.04 -6.00
CA GLU A 156 -10.95 9.71 -6.57
C GLU A 156 -12.28 8.94 -6.73
N LEU A 157 -13.16 8.98 -5.72
CA LEU A 157 -14.46 8.32 -5.73
C LEU A 157 -15.43 8.99 -6.72
N THR A 158 -15.45 10.32 -6.75
CA THR A 158 -16.30 11.11 -7.66
C THR A 158 -15.93 10.85 -9.12
N ALA A 159 -14.62 10.77 -9.42
CA ALA A 159 -14.13 10.40 -10.75
C ALA A 159 -14.56 9.00 -11.21
N ARG A 160 -14.98 8.13 -10.28
CA ARG A 160 -15.51 6.78 -10.54
C ARG A 160 -17.04 6.71 -10.48
N GLY A 161 -17.73 7.86 -10.38
CA GLY A 161 -19.19 7.93 -10.33
C GLY A 161 -19.80 7.62 -8.95
N ALA A 162 -19.00 7.56 -7.89
CA ALA A 162 -19.49 7.37 -6.53
C ALA A 162 -19.76 8.72 -5.85
N HIS A 163 -20.86 8.80 -5.10
CA HIS A 163 -21.22 9.97 -4.30
C HIS A 163 -21.11 9.64 -2.81
N CYS A 164 -20.27 10.39 -2.10
CA CYS A 164 -20.06 10.24 -0.66
C CYS A 164 -19.96 11.62 0.00
N ARG A 165 -20.40 11.74 1.25
CA ARG A 165 -20.21 12.98 2.03
C ARG A 165 -18.78 13.04 2.55
N LEU A 166 -18.22 14.24 2.61
CA LEU A 166 -16.84 14.44 3.08
C LEU A 166 -16.66 13.94 4.52
N GLU A 167 -17.66 14.16 5.38
CA GLU A 167 -17.62 13.75 6.79
C GLU A 167 -17.58 12.22 6.94
N ASP A 168 -18.26 11.49 6.05
CA ASP A 168 -18.24 10.03 6.06
C ASP A 168 -16.87 9.49 5.62
N ILE A 169 -16.23 10.15 4.64
CA ILE A 169 -14.87 9.81 4.21
C ILE A 169 -13.86 10.13 5.31
N GLU A 170 -13.97 11.28 5.98
CA GLU A 170 -13.08 11.64 7.10
C GLU A 170 -13.17 10.60 8.23
N ARG A 171 -14.40 10.19 8.59
CA ARG A 171 -14.63 9.14 9.59
C ARG A 171 -13.99 7.81 9.18
N GLN A 172 -14.25 7.33 7.96
CA GLN A 172 -13.67 6.08 7.45
C GLN A 172 -12.14 6.11 7.43
N ILE A 173 -11.56 7.25 7.05
CA ILE A 173 -10.11 7.44 7.05
C ILE A 173 -9.55 7.39 8.48
N ALA A 174 -10.21 8.05 9.43
CA ALA A 174 -9.79 8.05 10.83
C ALA A 174 -9.88 6.65 11.47
N GLU A 175 -10.96 5.93 11.23
CA GLU A 175 -11.14 4.54 11.69
C GLU A 175 -10.04 3.64 11.12
N ARG A 176 -9.76 3.78 9.82
CA ARG A 176 -8.70 3.01 9.17
C ARG A 176 -7.32 3.33 9.71
N ASP A 177 -7.00 4.60 9.92
CA ASP A 177 -5.70 5.00 10.47
C ASP A 177 -5.51 4.45 11.90
N ALA A 178 -6.58 4.43 12.70
CA ALA A 178 -6.57 3.82 14.02
C ALA A 178 -6.31 2.31 13.94
N GLN A 179 -7.00 1.60 13.05
CA GLN A 179 -6.76 0.17 12.80
C GLN A 179 -5.32 -0.10 12.35
N ASP A 180 -4.82 0.65 11.37
CA ASP A 180 -3.46 0.52 10.83
C ASP A 180 -2.39 0.75 11.92
N SER A 181 -2.63 1.68 12.85
CA SER A 181 -1.66 2.06 13.90
C SER A 181 -1.76 1.22 15.17
N GLN A 182 -2.93 0.67 15.50
CA GLN A 182 -3.18 -0.08 16.73
C GLN A 182 -3.08 -1.60 16.55
N ARG A 183 -2.91 -2.10 15.32
CA ARG A 183 -2.77 -3.53 15.06
C ARG A 183 -1.57 -4.13 15.80
N ALA A 184 -1.77 -5.33 16.35
CA ALA A 184 -0.73 -6.06 17.08
C ALA A 184 0.45 -6.45 16.16
N ASP A 185 0.15 -6.86 14.92
CA ASP A 185 1.17 -7.26 13.95
C ASP A 185 1.50 -6.14 12.97
N SER A 186 2.74 -5.67 13.06
CA SER A 186 3.38 -4.66 12.20
C SER A 186 2.59 -3.35 12.09
N PRO A 187 2.30 -2.64 13.20
CA PRO A 187 1.59 -1.36 13.15
C PRO A 187 2.25 -0.34 12.21
N LEU A 188 1.44 0.58 11.69
CA LEU A 188 1.91 1.75 10.96
C LEU A 188 2.77 2.61 11.89
N LEU A 189 4.07 2.63 11.66
CA LEU A 189 5.04 3.38 12.45
C LEU A 189 5.99 4.13 11.53
N CYS A 190 6.38 5.33 11.95
CA CYS A 190 7.46 6.08 11.32
C CYS A 190 8.77 5.75 12.03
N THR A 191 9.74 5.19 11.31
CA THR A 191 11.07 4.95 11.87
C THR A 191 11.87 6.25 11.98
N PRO A 192 12.81 6.37 12.94
CA PRO A 192 13.64 7.57 13.09
C PRO A 192 14.50 7.92 11.88
N ASP A 193 14.84 6.93 11.07
CA ASP A 193 15.65 7.06 9.85
C ASP A 193 14.81 7.27 8.57
N SER A 194 13.48 7.37 8.70
CA SER A 194 12.60 7.69 7.58
C SER A 194 12.61 9.18 7.26
N LEU A 195 12.69 9.51 5.97
CA LEU A 195 12.38 10.86 5.48
C LEU A 195 10.88 11.10 5.61
N VAL A 196 10.49 12.01 6.49
CA VAL A 196 9.08 12.40 6.68
C VAL A 196 8.69 13.47 5.67
N ILE A 197 7.71 13.16 4.81
CA ILE A 197 7.17 14.10 3.80
C ILE A 197 5.73 14.44 4.16
N ASP A 198 5.48 15.70 4.53
CA ASP A 198 4.12 16.22 4.66
C ASP A 198 3.59 16.64 3.29
N THR A 199 2.65 15.87 2.75
CA THR A 199 2.10 16.08 1.42
C THR A 199 0.95 17.07 1.41
N SER A 200 0.54 17.63 2.56
CA SER A 200 -0.70 18.43 2.67
C SER A 200 -0.72 19.63 1.73
N ALA A 201 0.43 20.29 1.54
CA ALA A 201 0.58 21.46 0.67
C ALA A 201 1.51 21.24 -0.53
N LEU A 202 1.94 20.00 -0.78
CA LEU A 202 2.87 19.68 -1.85
C LEU A 202 2.15 19.20 -3.11
N SER A 203 2.57 19.71 -4.26
CA SER A 203 2.22 19.13 -5.56
C SER A 203 2.84 17.74 -5.71
N ILE A 204 2.28 16.92 -6.60
CA ILE A 204 2.82 15.58 -6.88
C ILE A 204 4.28 15.67 -7.35
N GLY A 205 4.63 16.65 -8.20
CA GLY A 205 6.01 16.84 -8.65
C GLY A 205 6.97 17.15 -7.50
N GLN A 206 6.56 17.98 -6.53
CA GLN A 206 7.36 18.27 -5.34
C GLN A 206 7.53 17.04 -4.44
N GLN A 207 6.48 16.21 -4.30
CA GLN A 207 6.56 14.96 -3.55
C GLN A 207 7.58 14.00 -4.18
N VAL A 208 7.49 13.80 -5.50
CA VAL A 208 8.40 12.94 -6.26
C VAL A 208 9.84 13.44 -6.15
N GLU A 209 10.07 14.74 -6.32
CA GLU A 209 11.41 15.32 -6.27
C GLU A 209 12.07 15.16 -4.89
N GLN A 210 11.32 15.27 -3.79
CA GLN A 210 11.87 15.00 -2.46
C GLN A 210 12.34 13.55 -2.30
N VAL A 211 11.59 12.58 -2.83
CA VAL A 211 12.00 11.17 -2.79
C VAL A 211 13.22 10.95 -3.67
N LEU A 212 13.25 11.51 -4.90
CA LEU A 212 14.40 11.40 -5.80
C LEU A 212 15.66 12.06 -5.22
N ALA A 213 15.52 13.18 -4.52
CA ALA A 213 16.64 13.82 -3.83
C ALA A 213 17.26 12.90 -2.76
N ALA A 214 16.43 12.23 -1.96
CA ALA A 214 16.90 11.25 -0.98
C ALA A 214 17.62 10.05 -1.64
N VAL A 215 17.09 9.57 -2.78
CA VAL A 215 17.74 8.52 -3.58
C VAL A 215 19.10 8.96 -4.08
N ARG A 216 19.22 10.17 -4.65
CA ARG A 216 20.50 10.72 -5.11
C ARG A 216 21.52 10.89 -4.00
N GLN A 217 21.09 11.37 -2.83
CA GLN A 217 21.95 11.50 -1.66
C GLN A 217 22.50 10.13 -1.20
N LYS A 218 21.65 9.10 -1.20
CA LYS A 218 22.06 7.73 -0.87
C LYS A 218 23.00 7.13 -1.91
N ALA A 219 22.73 7.34 -3.20
CA ALA A 219 23.58 6.85 -4.28
C ALA A 219 24.96 7.54 -4.33
N GLY A 220 25.05 8.81 -3.93
CA GLY A 220 26.31 9.56 -3.88
C GLY A 220 27.16 9.29 -2.63
N THR A 221 26.65 8.51 -1.67
CA THR A 221 27.36 8.12 -0.44
C THR A 221 27.83 6.65 -0.45
N ALA A 222 27.57 5.92 -1.54
CA ALA A 222 28.02 4.56 -1.81
C ALA A 222 29.21 4.55 -2.77
#